data_AF-G4RNZ8-F1
#
_entry.id   AF-G4RNZ8-F1
#
_cell.length_a   1.000
_cell.length_b   1.000
_cell.length_c   1.000
_cell.angle_alpha   90.00
_cell.angle_beta   90.00
_cell.angle_gamma   90.00
#
_symmetry.space_group_name_H-M   'P 1'
#
loop_
_entity.id
_entity.type
_entity.pdbx_description
1 polymer ?
#
loop_
_entity_poly.entity_id
_entity_poly.type
_entity_poly.pdbx_seq_one_letter_code
_entity_poly.pdbx_strand_id
1 'polypeptide(L)'
;MFVSLEDILERVKAKTLKEGAPCAPGNIDIVLSDDLYLSGNTAVLKTPEGHRCLDIGILSEGIQSVAYLRIVKQAQFKTLEPPYVEISGDEDRYLVLGVYNNKVYMAEWSGIRLCCSWIVDISLDEYKKSYEILKTYI
;
A
#
# COMPACT_ATOMS: atom_id res chain seq x y z
N MET A 1 14.22 8.12 0.96
CA MET A 1 13.36 7.52 1.99
C MET A 1 12.41 6.59 1.26
N PHE A 2 12.27 5.35 1.71
CA PHE A 2 11.34 4.39 1.15
C PHE A 2 10.15 4.25 2.10
N VAL A 3 8.98 3.95 1.55
CA VAL A 3 7.76 3.67 2.29
C VAL A 3 7.42 2.19 2.08
N SER A 4 7.33 1.39 3.14
CA SER A 4 6.82 0.02 3.02
C SER A 4 5.34 -0.02 3.37
N LEU A 5 4.52 -0.51 2.44
CA LEU A 5 3.10 -0.70 2.68
C LEU A 5 2.87 -1.75 3.76
N GLU A 6 3.67 -2.82 3.79
CA GLU A 6 3.59 -3.87 4.80
C GLU A 6 3.80 -3.32 6.22
N ASP A 7 4.87 -2.53 6.43
CA ASP A 7 5.13 -1.86 7.72
C ASP A 7 3.96 -0.97 8.15
N ILE A 8 3.34 -0.26 7.20
CA ILE A 8 2.18 0.59 7.47
C ILE A 8 0.98 -0.26 7.87
N LEU A 9 0.72 -1.37 7.17
CA LEU A 9 -0.39 -2.26 7.50
C LEU A 9 -0.23 -2.91 8.87
N GLU A 10 0.97 -3.34 9.23
CA GLU A 10 1.26 -3.87 10.57
C GLU A 10 1.06 -2.81 11.66
N ARG A 11 1.47 -1.56 11.41
CA ARG A 11 1.21 -0.45 12.33
C ARG A 11 -0.29 -0.14 12.45
N VAL A 12 -1.04 -0.17 11.35
CA VAL A 12 -2.50 0.00 11.35
C VAL A 12 -3.17 -1.13 12.13
N LYS A 13 -2.73 -2.37 11.95
CA LYS A 13 -3.20 -3.55 12.70
C LYS A 13 -2.97 -3.39 14.20
N ALA A 14 -1.73 -3.08 14.59
CA ALA A 14 -1.37 -2.86 15.99
C ALA A 14 -2.16 -1.71 16.63
N LYS A 15 -2.33 -0.60 15.90
CA LYS A 15 -3.10 0.56 16.38
C LYS A 15 -4.60 0.24 16.49
N THR A 16 -5.18 -0.45 15.52
CA THR A 16 -6.60 -0.85 15.53
C THR A 16 -6.87 -1.85 16.67
N LEU A 17 -5.94 -2.76 16.95
CA LEU A 17 -6.04 -3.67 18.08
C LEU A 17 -6.05 -2.91 19.42
N LYS A 18 -5.18 -1.91 19.56
CA LYS A 18 -5.00 -1.13 20.80
C LYS A 18 -6.12 -0.11 21.03
N GLU A 19 -6.51 0.62 20.00
CA GLU A 19 -7.33 1.84 20.09
C GLU A 19 -8.70 1.68 19.44
N GLY A 20 -8.88 0.70 18.55
CA GLY A 20 -10.15 0.51 17.84
C GLY A 20 -11.28 0.11 18.78
N ALA A 21 -12.51 0.57 18.51
CA ALA A 21 -13.69 0.19 19.28
C ALA A 21 -14.33 -1.09 18.72
N PRO A 22 -15.00 -1.92 19.55
CA PRO A 22 -15.80 -3.03 19.05
C PRO A 22 -16.83 -2.55 18.04
N CYS A 23 -16.94 -3.25 16.91
CA CYS A 23 -17.87 -2.90 15.84
C CYS A 23 -18.46 -4.14 15.18
N ALA A 24 -19.62 -3.97 14.54
CA ALA A 24 -20.03 -4.90 13.48
C ALA A 24 -19.26 -4.54 12.21
N PRO A 25 -18.72 -5.52 11.47
CA PRO A 25 -18.06 -5.22 10.21
C PRO A 25 -19.08 -4.57 9.26
N GLY A 26 -18.77 -3.37 8.79
CA GLY A 26 -19.55 -2.71 7.74
C GLY A 26 -19.39 -3.41 6.39
N ASN A 27 -19.76 -2.73 5.30
CA ASN A 27 -19.37 -3.19 3.97
C ASN A 27 -17.85 -3.15 3.87
N ILE A 28 -17.23 -4.33 3.74
CA ILE A 28 -15.79 -4.44 3.51
C ILE A 28 -15.55 -4.03 2.06
N ASP A 29 -14.82 -2.93 1.86
CA ASP A 29 -14.48 -2.45 0.53
C ASP A 29 -13.26 -3.21 0.01
N ILE A 30 -12.25 -3.38 0.87
CA ILE A 30 -10.94 -3.89 0.50
C ILE A 30 -10.37 -4.79 1.61
N VAL A 31 -9.73 -5.89 1.22
CA VAL A 31 -8.94 -6.76 2.12
C VAL A 31 -7.48 -6.29 2.09
N LEU A 32 -6.96 -5.73 3.18
CA LEU A 32 -5.60 -5.18 3.18
C LEU A 32 -4.54 -6.23 3.50
N SER A 33 -4.80 -7.08 4.49
CA SER A 33 -3.97 -8.21 4.87
C SER A 33 -4.79 -9.22 5.68
N ASP A 34 -4.16 -10.27 6.19
CA ASP A 34 -4.82 -11.26 7.04
C ASP A 34 -5.47 -10.59 8.26
N ASP A 35 -6.80 -10.75 8.32
CA ASP A 35 -7.72 -10.20 9.32
C ASP A 35 -7.86 -8.67 9.32
N LEU A 36 -7.20 -7.94 8.41
CA LEU A 36 -7.28 -6.48 8.29
C LEU A 36 -7.99 -6.07 7.00
N TYR A 37 -9.00 -5.23 7.15
CA TYR A 37 -9.85 -4.76 6.07
C TYR A 37 -10.00 -3.25 6.12
N LEU A 38 -10.45 -2.67 5.00
CA LEU A 38 -10.83 -1.29 4.90
C LEU A 38 -12.33 -1.17 4.58
N SER A 39 -13.03 -0.33 5.32
CA SER A 39 -14.43 0.05 5.11
C SER A 39 -14.52 1.58 5.14
N GLY A 40 -14.61 2.21 3.98
CA GLY A 40 -14.39 3.63 3.77
C GLY A 40 -13.02 4.06 4.31
N ASN A 41 -13.04 4.91 5.33
CA ASN A 41 -11.84 5.39 6.01
C ASN A 41 -11.50 4.58 7.27
N THR A 42 -12.23 3.51 7.55
CA THR A 42 -12.11 2.72 8.77
C THR A 42 -11.33 1.45 8.53
N ALA A 43 -10.23 1.27 9.27
CA ALA A 43 -9.57 -0.01 9.40
C ALA A 43 -10.41 -0.94 10.27
N VAL A 44 -10.77 -2.11 9.75
CA VAL A 44 -11.54 -3.14 10.45
C VAL A 44 -10.61 -4.32 10.68
N LEU A 45 -10.35 -4.66 11.93
CA LEU A 45 -9.52 -5.78 12.34
C LEU A 45 -10.38 -6.88 12.94
N LYS A 46 -10.33 -8.09 12.38
CA LYS A 46 -10.96 -9.27 12.97
C LYS A 46 -10.08 -9.81 14.11
N THR A 47 -10.70 -10.09 15.25
CA THR A 47 -10.06 -10.67 16.44
C THR A 47 -10.88 -11.88 16.93
N PRO A 48 -10.35 -12.71 17.84
CA PRO A 48 -11.12 -13.81 18.42
C PRO A 48 -12.44 -13.38 19.09
N GLU A 49 -12.51 -12.15 19.59
CA GLU A 49 -13.67 -11.58 20.30
C GLU A 49 -14.66 -10.85 19.37
N GLY A 50 -14.35 -10.70 18.08
CA GLY A 50 -15.20 -10.00 17.12
C GLY A 50 -14.41 -9.13 16.15
N HIS A 51 -14.87 -7.90 15.91
CA HIS A 51 -14.15 -6.93 15.09
C HIS A 51 -13.86 -5.67 15.89
N ARG A 52 -12.70 -5.06 15.61
CA ARG A 52 -12.31 -3.75 16.12
C ARG A 52 -12.18 -2.79 14.94
N CYS A 53 -12.76 -1.60 15.08
CA CYS A 53 -12.75 -0.58 14.05
C CYS A 53 -12.01 0.66 14.52
N LEU A 54 -11.16 1.20 13.66
CA LEU A 54 -10.45 2.45 13.89
C LEU A 54 -10.53 3.32 12.63
N ASP A 55 -11.03 4.55 12.75
CA ASP A 55 -10.94 5.53 11.68
C ASP A 55 -9.47 5.92 11.46
N ILE A 56 -8.95 5.62 10.28
CA ILE A 56 -7.58 5.94 9.86
C ILE A 56 -7.54 7.17 8.94
N GLY A 57 -8.69 7.81 8.69
CA GLY A 57 -8.81 9.07 7.96
C GLY A 57 -8.13 9.01 6.60
N ILE A 58 -7.35 10.05 6.29
CA ILE A 58 -6.66 10.21 5.00
C ILE A 58 -5.66 9.08 4.68
N LEU A 59 -5.20 8.32 5.69
CA LEU A 59 -4.32 7.17 5.45
C LEU A 59 -4.99 6.12 4.57
N SER A 60 -6.31 5.96 4.68
CA SER A 60 -7.09 5.08 3.82
C SER A 60 -6.92 5.43 2.34
N GLU A 61 -6.99 6.72 1.97
CA GLU A 61 -6.76 7.18 0.60
C GLU A 61 -5.36 6.78 0.09
N GLY A 62 -4.34 6.98 0.94
CA GLY A 62 -2.96 6.63 0.62
C GLY A 62 -2.78 5.13 0.35
N ILE A 63 -3.35 4.29 1.22
CA ILE A 63 -3.30 2.82 1.10
C ILE A 63 -4.06 2.37 -0.16
N GLN A 64 -5.30 2.84 -0.37
CA GLN A 64 -6.13 2.48 -1.52
C GLN A 64 -5.45 2.80 -2.86
N SER A 65 -4.76 3.93 -2.93
CA SER A 65 -4.08 4.39 -4.15
C SER A 65 -2.95 3.47 -4.60
N VAL A 66 -2.35 2.70 -3.69
CA VAL A 66 -1.15 1.88 -4.00
C VAL A 66 -1.38 0.38 -3.85
N ALA A 67 -2.38 -0.05 -3.06
CA ALA A 67 -2.65 -1.45 -2.78
C ALA A 67 -3.19 -2.23 -4.00
N TYR A 68 -3.91 -1.57 -4.92
CA TYR A 68 -4.57 -2.21 -6.07
C TYR A 68 -4.32 -1.49 -7.39
N LEU A 69 -3.06 -1.27 -7.71
CA LEU A 69 -2.70 -0.63 -8.97
C LEU A 69 -2.92 -1.54 -10.17
N ARG A 70 -3.68 -1.05 -11.14
CA ARG A 70 -3.85 -1.73 -12.42
C ARG A 70 -2.59 -1.59 -13.26
N ILE A 71 -2.07 -2.70 -13.75
CA ILE A 71 -1.00 -2.70 -14.76
C ILE A 71 -1.59 -2.31 -16.11
N VAL A 72 -1.09 -1.23 -16.69
CA VAL A 72 -1.47 -0.77 -18.04
C VAL A 72 -0.65 -1.50 -19.10
N LYS A 73 0.67 -1.60 -18.89
CA LYS A 73 1.60 -2.14 -19.89
C LYS A 73 2.89 -2.63 -19.24
N GLN A 74 3.37 -3.80 -19.70
CA GLN A 74 4.73 -4.25 -19.40
C GLN A 74 5.77 -3.49 -20.23
N ALA A 75 6.87 -3.13 -19.59
CA ALA A 75 8.01 -2.44 -20.17
C ALA A 75 9.32 -3.16 -19.81
N GLN A 76 10.38 -2.85 -20.57
CA GLN A 76 11.74 -3.18 -20.15
C GLN A 76 12.06 -2.50 -18.82
N PHE A 77 12.97 -3.10 -18.06
CA PHE A 77 13.43 -2.56 -16.80
C PHE A 77 13.79 -1.07 -16.90
N LYS A 78 13.26 -0.29 -15.96
CA LYS A 78 13.55 1.13 -15.79
C LYS A 78 14.17 1.36 -14.43
N THR A 79 15.28 2.09 -14.40
CA THR A 79 15.83 2.64 -13.16
C THR A 79 14.85 3.70 -12.66
N LEU A 80 14.19 3.41 -11.53
CA LEU A 80 13.18 4.29 -10.97
C LEU A 80 13.82 5.37 -10.10
N GLU A 81 13.25 6.56 -10.15
CA GLU A 81 13.56 7.70 -9.29
C GLU A 81 12.54 7.79 -8.13
N PRO A 82 12.93 8.38 -6.98
CA PRO A 82 12.00 8.57 -5.86
C PRO A 82 10.83 9.51 -6.21
N PRO A 83 9.73 9.48 -5.46
CA PRO A 83 9.53 8.71 -4.22
C PRO A 83 9.32 7.21 -4.45
N TYR A 84 9.69 6.39 -3.45
CA TYR A 84 9.58 4.93 -3.51
C TYR A 84 8.53 4.39 -2.53
N VAL A 85 7.60 3.57 -3.03
CA VAL A 85 6.65 2.80 -2.22
C VAL A 85 6.84 1.32 -2.53
N GLU A 86 7.25 0.54 -1.54
CA GLU A 86 7.29 -0.92 -1.60
C GLU A 86 5.89 -1.46 -1.30
N ILE A 87 5.34 -2.23 -2.23
CA ILE A 87 3.95 -2.74 -2.16
C ILE A 87 3.90 -4.17 -1.60
N SER A 88 4.95 -4.95 -1.86
CA SER A 88 5.10 -6.33 -1.36
C SER A 88 6.56 -6.74 -1.43
N GLY A 89 7.04 -7.49 -0.45
CA GLY A 89 8.36 -8.11 -0.49
C GLY A 89 8.34 -9.49 0.17
N ASP A 90 9.08 -10.43 -0.41
CA ASP A 90 9.62 -11.58 0.30
C ASP A 90 11.16 -11.45 0.36
N GLU A 91 11.84 -12.42 0.98
CA GLU A 91 13.30 -12.40 1.13
C GLU A 91 14.05 -12.35 -0.23
N ASP A 92 13.40 -12.75 -1.33
CA ASP A 92 14.02 -12.91 -2.64
C ASP A 92 13.57 -11.86 -3.68
N ARG A 93 12.38 -11.27 -3.51
CA ARG A 93 11.73 -10.36 -4.47
C ARG A 93 10.87 -9.33 -3.77
N TYR A 94 10.97 -8.09 -4.24
CA TYR A 94 10.04 -7.05 -3.82
C TYR A 94 9.59 -6.18 -4.98
N LEU A 95 8.36 -5.67 -4.89
CA LEU A 95 7.72 -4.79 -5.85
C LEU A 95 7.76 -3.36 -5.33
N VAL A 96 8.37 -2.47 -6.10
CA VAL A 96 8.51 -1.04 -5.77
C VAL A 96 7.87 -0.18 -6.83
N LEU A 97 7.12 0.81 -6.37
CA LEU A 97 6.68 1.96 -7.17
C LEU A 97 7.76 3.03 -7.17
N GLY A 98 7.89 3.70 -8.30
CA GLY A 98 8.74 4.86 -8.45
C GLY A 98 8.49 5.56 -9.77
N VAL A 99 9.29 6.58 -10.04
CA VAL A 99 9.06 7.49 -11.17
C VAL A 99 10.08 7.25 -12.26
N TYR A 100 9.63 7.23 -13.52
CA TYR A 100 10.53 7.28 -14.67
C TYR A 100 9.86 8.07 -15.80
N ASN A 101 10.56 9.05 -16.39
CA ASN A 101 10.03 9.92 -17.45
C ASN A 101 8.62 10.48 -17.13
N ASN A 102 8.47 11.05 -15.92
CA ASN A 102 7.23 11.69 -15.46
C ASN A 102 6.00 10.74 -15.41
N LYS A 103 6.24 9.43 -15.27
CA LYS A 103 5.20 8.41 -15.10
C LYS A 103 5.54 7.51 -13.93
N VAL A 104 4.53 6.90 -13.35
CA VAL A 104 4.68 5.94 -12.26
C VAL A 104 4.85 4.55 -12.85
N TYR A 105 5.87 3.87 -12.35
CA TYR A 105 6.19 2.51 -12.72
C TYR A 105 6.22 1.65 -11.47
N MET A 106 5.78 0.41 -11.61
CA MET A 106 6.09 -0.67 -10.68
C MET A 106 7.26 -1.46 -11.24
N ALA A 107 8.25 -1.80 -10.43
CA ALA A 107 9.37 -2.65 -10.83
C ALA A 107 9.55 -3.77 -9.81
N GLU A 108 9.84 -4.96 -10.33
CA GLU A 108 10.31 -6.07 -9.49
C GLU A 108 11.82 -5.93 -9.29
N TRP A 109 12.23 -5.93 -8.04
CA TRP A 109 13.62 -6.09 -7.65
C TRP A 109 13.81 -7.50 -7.09
N SER A 110 14.44 -8.37 -7.87
CA SER A 110 15.01 -9.63 -7.39
C SER A 110 16.53 -9.53 -7.49
N GLY A 111 17.27 -9.92 -6.45
CA GLY A 111 18.73 -9.78 -6.37
C GLY A 111 19.53 -10.49 -7.49
N ILE A 112 18.85 -11.19 -8.40
CA ILE A 112 19.43 -12.02 -9.46
C ILE A 112 18.98 -11.57 -10.87
N ARG A 113 17.77 -10.98 -11.04
CA ARG A 113 17.26 -10.52 -12.35
C ARG A 113 16.35 -9.30 -12.26
N LEU A 114 16.75 -8.22 -12.92
CA LEU A 114 15.91 -7.05 -13.24
C LEU A 114 15.03 -7.36 -14.46
N CYS A 115 14.00 -8.21 -14.34
CA CYS A 115 13.30 -8.67 -15.55
C CYS A 115 12.36 -7.62 -16.15
N CYS A 116 11.66 -6.86 -15.30
CA CYS A 116 10.40 -6.27 -15.71
C CYS A 116 10.05 -5.00 -14.92
N SER A 117 9.58 -3.99 -15.65
CA SER A 117 8.86 -2.85 -15.07
C SER A 117 7.50 -2.73 -15.74
N TRP A 118 6.52 -2.21 -15.03
CA TRP A 118 5.15 -2.04 -15.51
C TRP A 118 4.73 -0.60 -15.35
N ILE A 119 4.10 -0.05 -16.38
CA ILE A 119 3.37 1.21 -16.24
C ILE A 119 2.08 0.89 -15.49
N VAL A 120 1.85 1.60 -14.40
CA VAL A 120 0.65 1.48 -13.57
C VAL A 120 -0.34 2.60 -13.85
N ASP A 121 -1.62 2.35 -13.62
CA ASP A 121 -2.73 3.28 -13.87
C ASP A 121 -2.90 4.25 -12.69
N ILE A 122 -1.91 5.13 -12.51
CA ILE A 122 -1.95 6.21 -11.51
C ILE A 122 -1.20 7.42 -12.05
N SER A 123 -1.75 8.61 -11.82
CA SER A 123 -1.09 9.86 -12.21
C SER A 123 0.10 10.15 -11.29
N LEU A 124 1.10 10.89 -11.80
CA LEU A 124 2.26 11.26 -10.98
C LEU A 124 1.87 12.10 -9.76
N ASP A 125 0.89 13.00 -9.90
CA ASP A 125 0.45 13.88 -8.83
C ASP A 125 -0.30 13.10 -7.73
N GLU A 126 -1.18 12.19 -8.14
CA GLU A 126 -1.88 11.28 -7.22
C GLU A 126 -0.89 10.39 -6.47
N TYR A 127 0.07 9.79 -7.17
CA TYR A 127 1.11 8.98 -6.55
C TYR A 127 1.94 9.76 -5.52
N LYS A 128 2.34 10.99 -5.85
CA LYS A 128 3.07 11.85 -4.91
C LYS A 128 2.22 12.22 -3.69
N LYS A 129 0.94 12.52 -3.88
CA LYS A 129 0.00 12.78 -2.77
C LYS A 129 -0.09 11.57 -1.85
N SER A 130 -0.29 10.38 -2.42
CA SER A 130 -0.41 9.14 -1.66
C SER A 130 0.90 8.78 -0.94
N TYR A 131 2.05 9.00 -1.57
CA TYR A 131 3.35 8.86 -0.91
C TYR A 131 3.49 9.78 0.31
N GLU A 132 3.15 11.06 0.20
CA GLU A 132 3.25 11.99 1.33
C GLU A 132 2.30 11.60 2.47
N ILE A 133 1.10 11.11 2.16
CA ILE A 133 0.17 10.55 3.16
C ILE A 133 0.82 9.36 3.89
N LEU A 134 1.29 8.36 3.14
CA LEU A 134 1.86 7.12 3.70
C LEU A 134 3.11 7.40 4.55
N LYS A 135 3.95 8.32 4.09
CA LYS A 135 5.18 8.73 4.78
C LYS A 135 4.95 9.30 6.17
N THR A 136 3.78 9.88 6.46
CA THR A 136 3.46 10.39 7.81
C THR A 136 3.34 9.30 8.87
N TYR A 137 3.26 8.03 8.46
CA TYR A 137 3.01 6.88 9.32
C TYR A 137 4.24 5.99 9.59
N ILE A 138 5.41 6.39 9.07
CA ILE A 138 6.68 5.66 9.20
C ILE A 138 7.54 6.26 10.32
#